data_AF-A0A7V6H626-F1
#
_entry.id   AF-A0A7V6H626-F1
#
_cell.length_a   1.000
_cell.length_b   1.000
_cell.length_c   1.000
_cell.angle_alpha   90.00
_cell.angle_beta   90.00
_cell.angle_gamma   90.00
#
_symmetry.space_group_name_H-M   'P 1'
#
loop_
_entity.id
_entity.type
_entity.pdbx_description
1 polymer ?
#
loop_
_entity_poly.entity_id
_entity_poly.type
_entity_poly.pdbx_seq_one_letter_code
_entity_poly.pdbx_strand_id
1 'polypeptide(L)'
;MYRRPGMRRNVSFDVGNMGRRNVFNILFVVLIVAVIALIILHVRAVSYKNQVNRQFERQVLNAVVDALDGVSRLSSGVQSDSASKLSIVRQNVYLIERLNAMSTALGGEIFVPYDAMQILFEDINYYERLLQTGTSSTLEARDALLTHLTAVQEMIIK
;
A
#
# COMPACT_ATOMS: atom_id res chain seq x y z
N MET A 1 -0.29 91.96 -23.50
CA MET A 1 -1.15 91.07 -22.67
C MET A 1 -1.01 89.64 -23.18
N TYR A 2 -0.30 88.77 -22.46
CA TYR A 2 -0.07 87.37 -22.86
C TYR A 2 -1.23 86.48 -22.35
N ARG A 3 -1.91 85.78 -23.27
CA ARG A 3 -2.89 84.72 -22.94
C ARG A 3 -2.16 83.37 -22.88
N ARG A 4 -2.24 82.69 -21.73
CA ARG A 4 -1.77 81.30 -21.56
C ARG A 4 -2.72 80.33 -22.28
N PRO A 5 -2.24 79.38 -23.09
CA PRO A 5 -3.05 78.28 -23.59
C PRO A 5 -3.38 77.30 -22.46
N GLY A 6 -4.65 76.93 -22.34
CA GLY A 6 -5.14 75.97 -21.36
C GLY A 6 -4.53 74.58 -21.58
N MET A 7 -4.00 74.01 -20.51
CA MET A 7 -3.51 72.63 -20.47
C MET A 7 -4.72 71.70 -20.48
N ARG A 8 -5.01 71.10 -21.64
CA ARG A 8 -6.00 70.02 -21.75
C ARG A 8 -5.44 68.78 -21.05
N ARG A 9 -6.03 68.41 -19.92
CA ARG A 9 -5.85 67.07 -19.34
C ARG A 9 -6.49 66.06 -20.29
N ASN A 10 -5.67 65.32 -21.00
CA ASN A 10 -6.10 64.14 -21.72
C ASN A 10 -6.33 63.03 -20.70
N VAL A 11 -7.52 62.99 -20.11
CA VAL A 11 -7.97 61.81 -19.38
C VAL A 11 -8.58 60.89 -20.44
N SER A 12 -7.73 60.09 -21.09
CA SER A 12 -8.18 59.00 -21.93
C SER A 12 -8.84 57.96 -21.03
N PHE A 13 -10.16 58.00 -20.93
CA PHE A 13 -10.96 56.93 -20.34
C PHE A 13 -10.88 55.73 -21.27
N ASP A 14 -10.03 54.77 -20.90
CA ASP A 14 -9.88 53.48 -21.57
C ASP A 14 -11.05 52.56 -21.15
N VAL A 15 -12.26 52.88 -21.64
CA VAL A 15 -13.52 52.19 -21.32
C VAL A 15 -13.57 50.77 -21.88
N GLY A 16 -12.74 50.46 -22.89
CA GLY A 16 -12.60 49.10 -23.45
C GLY A 16 -11.76 48.14 -22.60
N ASN A 17 -11.01 48.67 -21.62
CA ASN A 17 -10.06 47.90 -20.81
C ASN A 17 -10.60 47.54 -19.42
N MET A 18 -11.65 48.23 -18.95
CA MET A 18 -12.29 47.97 -17.66
C MET A 18 -13.12 46.67 -17.67
N GLY A 19 -13.90 46.42 -18.73
CA GLY A 19 -14.63 45.15 -18.90
C GLY A 19 -13.68 43.97 -19.10
N ARG A 20 -12.62 44.14 -19.90
CA ARG A 20 -11.59 43.12 -20.13
C ARG A 20 -10.81 42.80 -18.85
N ARG A 21 -10.38 43.81 -18.08
CA ARG A 21 -9.71 43.62 -16.78
C ARG A 21 -10.59 42.88 -15.76
N ASN A 22 -11.88 43.20 -15.70
CA ASN A 22 -12.80 42.52 -14.78
C ASN A 22 -13.02 41.06 -15.17
N VAL A 23 -13.14 40.77 -16.48
CA VAL A 23 -13.24 39.38 -16.96
C VAL A 23 -11.96 38.61 -16.66
N PHE A 24 -10.77 39.19 -16.93
CA PHE A 24 -9.49 38.56 -16.59
C PHE A 24 -9.35 38.31 -15.08
N ASN A 25 -9.76 39.25 -14.23
CA ASN A 25 -9.74 39.07 -12.78
C ASN A 25 -10.67 37.94 -12.32
N ILE A 26 -11.89 37.86 -12.85
CA ILE A 26 -12.82 36.78 -12.51
C ILE A 26 -12.25 35.42 -12.95
N LEU A 27 -11.70 35.34 -14.15
CA LEU A 27 -11.08 34.13 -14.68
C LEU A 27 -9.87 33.70 -13.82
N PHE A 28 -9.07 34.66 -13.36
CA PHE A 28 -7.94 34.41 -12.47
C PHE A 28 -8.39 33.90 -11.09
N VAL A 29 -9.44 34.49 -10.53
CA VAL A 29 -10.03 34.04 -9.25
C VAL A 29 -10.59 32.62 -9.38
N VAL A 30 -11.31 32.30 -10.46
CA VAL A 30 -11.83 30.95 -10.72
C VAL A 30 -10.68 29.96 -10.86
N LEU A 31 -9.60 30.33 -11.56
CA LEU A 31 -8.41 29.48 -11.71
C LEU A 31 -7.73 29.23 -10.36
N ILE A 32 -7.61 30.25 -9.50
CA ILE A 32 -7.08 30.08 -8.14
C ILE A 32 -7.94 29.12 -7.32
N VAL A 33 -9.27 29.27 -7.35
CA VAL A 33 -10.20 28.38 -6.64
C VAL A 33 -10.07 26.94 -7.14
N ALA A 34 -9.96 26.75 -8.45
CA ALA A 34 -9.73 25.43 -9.05
C ALA A 34 -8.41 24.81 -8.59
N VAL A 35 -7.31 25.58 -8.57
CA VAL A 35 -6.01 25.12 -8.08
C VAL A 35 -6.07 24.76 -6.59
N ILE A 36 -6.70 25.57 -5.75
CA ILE A 36 -6.87 25.28 -4.32
C ILE A 36 -7.66 23.98 -4.12
N ALA A 37 -8.76 23.80 -4.87
CA ALA A 37 -9.56 22.58 -4.81
C ALA A 37 -8.74 21.34 -5.22
N LEU A 38 -7.94 21.45 -6.29
CA LEU A 38 -7.04 20.38 -6.74
C LEU A 38 -5.97 20.06 -5.69
N ILE A 39 -5.37 21.07 -5.06
CA ILE A 39 -4.38 20.87 -3.98
C ILE A 39 -5.00 20.09 -2.81
N ILE A 40 -6.20 20.49 -2.35
CA ILE A 40 -6.88 19.81 -1.23
C ILE A 40 -7.19 18.35 -1.58
N LEU A 41 -7.70 18.10 -2.78
CA LEU A 41 -7.97 16.74 -3.25
C LEU A 41 -6.69 15.89 -3.35
N HIS A 42 -5.61 16.47 -3.85
CA HIS A 42 -4.34 15.78 -4.00
C HIS A 42 -3.71 15.43 -2.65
N VAL A 43 -3.71 16.36 -1.69
CA VAL A 43 -3.19 16.13 -0.32
C VAL A 43 -3.96 15.02 0.38
N ARG A 44 -5.30 14.96 0.21
CA ARG A 44 -6.14 13.89 0.76
C ARG A 44 -5.84 12.54 0.10
N ALA A 45 -5.69 12.51 -1.22
CA ALA A 45 -5.37 11.29 -1.96
C ALA A 45 -4.00 10.70 -1.57
N VAL A 46 -2.98 11.54 -1.43
CA VAL A 46 -1.63 11.12 -1.02
C VAL A 46 -1.62 10.66 0.44
N SER A 47 -2.27 11.39 1.34
CA SER A 47 -2.38 11.00 2.75
C SER A 47 -3.13 9.66 2.93
N TYR A 48 -4.16 9.42 2.12
CA TYR A 48 -4.91 8.16 2.15
C TYR A 48 -4.05 6.97 1.73
N LYS A 49 -3.30 7.09 0.64
CA LYS A 49 -2.37 6.05 0.18
C LYS A 49 -1.35 5.65 1.25
N ASN A 50 -0.74 6.63 1.91
CA ASN A 50 0.27 6.37 2.94
C ASN A 50 -0.33 5.69 4.19
N GLN A 51 -1.55 6.06 4.58
CA GLN A 51 -2.24 5.42 5.71
C GLN A 51 -2.64 3.98 5.39
N VAL A 52 -3.14 3.75 4.18
CA VAL A 52 -3.54 2.42 3.70
C VAL A 52 -2.33 1.48 3.57
N ASN A 53 -1.22 1.95 3.01
CA ASN A 53 0.01 1.15 2.93
C ASN A 53 0.51 0.70 4.32
N ARG A 54 0.53 1.60 5.31
CA ARG A 54 0.90 1.25 6.69
C ARG A 54 -0.05 0.25 7.33
N GLN A 55 -1.33 0.27 6.96
CA GLN A 55 -2.29 -0.72 7.45
C GLN A 55 -2.04 -2.09 6.82
N PHE A 56 -1.76 -2.15 5.52
CA PHE A 56 -1.41 -3.39 4.85
C PHE A 56 -0.11 -3.99 5.40
N GLU A 57 0.93 -3.18 5.57
CA GLU A 57 2.20 -3.60 6.16
C GLU A 57 2.00 -4.27 7.52
N ARG A 58 1.23 -3.63 8.42
CA ARG A 58 0.89 -4.20 9.73
C ARG A 58 0.08 -5.49 9.63
N GLN A 59 -0.86 -5.57 8.69
CA GLN A 59 -1.67 -6.78 8.50
C GLN A 59 -0.83 -7.93 7.95
N VAL A 60 0.10 -7.65 7.03
CA VAL A 60 1.05 -8.63 6.51
C VAL A 60 1.96 -9.13 7.63
N LEU A 61 2.54 -8.22 8.42
CA LEU A 61 3.35 -8.58 9.60
C LEU A 61 2.58 -9.47 10.58
N ASN A 62 1.35 -9.10 10.92
CA ASN A 62 0.53 -9.91 11.82
C ASN A 62 0.26 -11.30 11.24
N ALA A 63 -0.07 -11.40 9.94
CA ALA A 63 -0.29 -12.68 9.28
C ALA A 63 0.97 -13.57 9.27
N VAL A 64 2.16 -12.99 9.10
CA VAL A 64 3.44 -13.70 9.19
C VAL A 64 3.68 -14.21 10.62
N VAL A 65 3.46 -13.37 11.63
CA VAL A 65 3.60 -13.75 13.04
C VAL A 65 2.62 -14.87 13.41
N ASP A 66 1.36 -14.76 12.98
CA ASP A 66 0.35 -15.80 13.21
C ASP A 66 0.71 -17.11 12.49
N ALA A 67 1.31 -17.04 11.29
CA ALA A 67 1.83 -18.21 10.59
C ALA A 67 3.00 -18.85 11.34
N LEU A 68 3.96 -18.06 11.84
CA LEU A 68 5.08 -18.53 12.66
C LEU A 68 4.60 -19.22 13.93
N ASP A 69 3.63 -18.62 14.63
CA ASP A 69 2.99 -19.22 15.81
C ASP A 69 2.24 -20.52 15.45
N GLY A 70 1.62 -20.58 14.27
CA GLY A 70 1.00 -21.80 13.76
C GLY A 70 2.03 -22.92 13.50
N VAL A 71 3.16 -22.60 12.88
CA VAL A 71 4.23 -23.57 12.58
C VAL A 71 4.97 -24.00 13.85
N SER A 72 5.20 -23.09 14.80
CA SER A 72 5.85 -23.44 16.07
C SER A 72 5.05 -24.48 16.87
N ARG A 73 3.71 -24.47 16.72
CA ARG A 73 2.77 -25.45 17.29
C ARG A 73 2.61 -26.73 16.48
N LEU A 74 3.21 -26.83 15.28
CA LEU A 74 3.30 -28.09 14.56
C LEU A 74 4.25 -29.02 15.30
N SER A 75 3.84 -30.28 15.41
CA SER A 75 4.65 -31.36 15.99
C SER A 75 5.76 -31.78 15.02
N SER A 76 6.85 -32.34 15.54
CA SER A 76 7.91 -33.00 14.78
C SER A 76 7.50 -34.37 14.20
N GLY A 77 6.28 -34.83 14.51
CA GLY A 77 5.66 -36.01 13.93
C GLY A 77 4.17 -35.81 13.59
N VAL A 78 3.61 -36.77 12.85
CA VAL A 78 2.20 -36.75 12.41
C VAL A 78 1.27 -36.97 13.61
N GLN A 79 0.52 -35.94 13.98
CA GLN A 79 -0.55 -36.01 14.99
C GLN A 79 -1.91 -35.87 14.29
N SER A 80 -2.98 -36.28 14.97
CA SER A 80 -4.35 -36.19 14.44
C SER A 80 -4.79 -34.76 14.13
N ASP A 81 -4.19 -33.76 14.78
CA ASP A 81 -4.49 -32.34 14.57
C ASP A 81 -3.49 -31.61 13.64
N SER A 82 -2.43 -32.28 13.19
CA SER A 82 -1.37 -31.65 12.36
C SER A 82 -1.92 -31.09 11.04
N ALA A 83 -2.86 -31.78 10.40
CA ALA A 83 -3.48 -31.29 9.16
C ALA A 83 -4.30 -30.02 9.36
N SER A 84 -5.01 -29.92 10.49
CA SER A 84 -5.78 -28.73 10.86
C SER A 84 -4.86 -27.53 11.13
N LYS A 85 -3.79 -27.75 11.90
CA LYS A 85 -2.77 -26.73 12.18
C LYS A 85 -2.09 -26.24 10.90
N LEU A 86 -1.71 -27.15 10.00
CA LEU A 86 -1.11 -26.78 8.71
C LEU A 86 -2.09 -25.97 7.83
N SER A 87 -3.38 -26.29 7.86
CA SER A 87 -4.40 -25.53 7.14
C SER A 87 -4.47 -24.07 7.61
N ILE A 88 -4.31 -23.81 8.91
CA ILE A 88 -4.26 -22.44 9.46
C ILE A 88 -3.02 -21.70 8.95
N VAL A 89 -1.84 -22.34 8.97
CA VAL A 89 -0.61 -21.76 8.42
C VAL A 89 -0.78 -21.41 6.95
N ARG A 90 -1.34 -22.34 6.16
CA ARG A 90 -1.65 -22.13 4.74
C ARG A 90 -2.60 -20.95 4.52
N GLN A 91 -3.65 -20.83 5.33
CA GLN A 91 -4.58 -19.69 5.25
C GLN A 91 -3.88 -18.35 5.52
N ASN A 92 -2.97 -18.30 6.49
CA ASN A 92 -2.20 -17.09 6.78
C ASN A 92 -1.24 -16.73 5.64
N VAL A 93 -0.58 -17.73 5.01
CA VAL A 93 0.26 -17.50 3.83
C VAL A 93 -0.56 -17.01 2.63
N TYR A 94 -1.75 -17.57 2.38
CA TYR A 94 -2.65 -17.03 1.36
C TYR A 94 -3.14 -15.62 1.67
N LEU A 95 -3.35 -15.30 2.95
CA LEU A 95 -3.71 -13.94 3.35
C LEU A 95 -2.60 -12.96 2.99
N ILE A 96 -1.34 -13.29 3.22
CA ILE A 96 -0.19 -12.47 2.84
C ILE A 96 -0.18 -12.20 1.33
N GLU A 97 -0.34 -13.24 0.51
CA GLU A 97 -0.39 -13.10 -0.95
C GLU A 97 -1.53 -12.16 -1.38
N ARG A 98 -2.71 -12.33 -0.77
CA ARG A 98 -3.89 -11.51 -1.07
C ARG A 98 -3.67 -10.05 -0.67
N LEU A 99 -3.03 -9.79 0.48
CA LEU A 99 -2.70 -8.44 0.93
C LEU A 99 -1.67 -7.78 -0.01
N ASN A 100 -0.68 -8.53 -0.50
CA ASN A 100 0.24 -8.04 -1.53
C ASN A 100 -0.50 -7.68 -2.81
N ALA A 101 -1.35 -8.57 -3.33
CA ALA A 101 -2.14 -8.32 -4.53
C ALA A 101 -3.06 -7.09 -4.38
N MET A 102 -3.69 -6.91 -3.22
CA MET A 102 -4.51 -5.74 -2.91
C MET A 102 -3.66 -4.46 -2.85
N SER A 103 -2.50 -4.50 -2.20
CA SER A 103 -1.57 -3.37 -2.12
C SER A 103 -1.15 -2.92 -3.52
N THR A 104 -0.71 -3.85 -4.37
CA THR A 104 -0.31 -3.56 -5.75
C THR A 104 -1.48 -3.02 -6.59
N ALA A 105 -2.69 -3.58 -6.45
CA ALA A 105 -3.88 -3.10 -7.15
C ALA A 105 -4.26 -1.66 -6.76
N LEU A 106 -3.95 -1.23 -5.54
CA LEU A 106 -4.18 0.13 -5.04
C LEU A 106 -3.00 1.09 -5.34
N GLY A 107 -1.96 0.62 -6.03
CA GLY A 107 -0.75 1.37 -6.36
C GLY A 107 0.20 1.55 -5.17
N GLY A 108 0.15 0.63 -4.22
CA GLY A 108 1.10 0.49 -3.12
C GLY A 108 2.29 -0.41 -3.47
N GLU A 109 3.14 -0.66 -2.48
CA GLU A 109 4.35 -1.48 -2.62
C GLU A 109 4.07 -2.95 -2.32
N ILE A 110 4.93 -3.82 -2.84
CA ILE A 110 4.92 -5.25 -2.54
C ILE A 110 5.71 -5.47 -1.25
N PHE A 111 5.08 -6.06 -0.23
CA PHE A 111 5.72 -6.29 1.07
C PHE A 111 6.54 -7.59 1.11
N VAL A 112 6.06 -8.63 0.41
CA VAL A 112 6.76 -9.91 0.30
C VAL A 112 6.98 -10.26 -1.17
N PRO A 113 8.23 -10.52 -1.60
CA PRO A 113 8.52 -10.91 -2.99
C PRO A 113 7.80 -12.21 -3.38
N TYR A 114 7.46 -12.32 -4.67
CA TYR A 114 6.81 -13.52 -5.21
C TYR A 114 7.64 -14.80 -4.98
N ASP A 115 8.96 -14.71 -5.15
CA ASP A 115 9.87 -15.85 -4.96
C ASP A 115 9.81 -16.38 -3.52
N ALA A 116 9.71 -15.49 -2.52
CA ALA A 116 9.59 -15.88 -1.12
C ALA A 116 8.24 -16.53 -0.83
N MET A 117 7.15 -16.03 -1.43
CA MET A 117 5.83 -16.66 -1.32
C MET A 117 5.80 -18.05 -1.94
N GLN A 118 6.43 -18.21 -3.11
CA GLN A 118 6.50 -19.51 -3.78
C GLN A 118 7.22 -20.55 -2.91
N ILE A 119 8.37 -20.17 -2.31
CA ILE A 119 9.11 -21.04 -1.39
C ILE A 119 8.23 -21.46 -0.20
N LEU A 120 7.48 -20.53 0.40
CA LEU A 120 6.56 -20.85 1.51
C LEU A 120 5.46 -21.85 1.09
N PHE A 121 4.90 -21.70 -0.11
CA PHE A 121 3.92 -22.66 -0.62
C PHE A 121 4.53 -24.03 -0.90
N GLU A 122 5.74 -24.07 -1.44
CA GLU A 122 6.48 -25.31 -1.66
C GLU A 122 6.75 -26.06 -0.34
N ASP A 123 7.16 -25.35 0.70
CA ASP A 123 7.37 -25.91 2.03
C ASP A 123 6.06 -26.44 2.66
N ILE A 124 4.96 -25.69 2.55
CA ILE A 124 3.65 -26.13 3.03
C ILE A 124 3.22 -27.41 2.30
N ASN A 125 3.40 -27.45 0.98
CA ASN A 125 3.06 -28.62 0.17
C ASN A 125 3.99 -29.81 0.45
N TYR A 126 5.25 -29.56 0.79
CA TYR A 126 6.17 -30.60 1.25
C TYR A 126 5.73 -31.17 2.60
N TYR A 127 5.39 -30.32 3.57
CA TYR A 127 4.86 -30.74 4.87
C TYR A 127 3.54 -31.54 4.73
N GLU A 128 2.62 -31.06 3.89
CA GLU A 128 1.35 -31.76 3.63
C GLU A 128 1.57 -33.16 3.04
N ARG A 129 2.52 -33.30 2.10
CA ARG A 129 2.89 -34.61 1.55
C ARG A 129 3.41 -35.54 2.64
N LEU A 130 4.26 -35.06 3.55
CA LEU A 130 4.76 -35.87 4.67
C LEU A 130 3.64 -36.33 5.62
N LEU A 131 2.63 -35.47 5.86
CA LEU A 131 1.44 -35.85 6.62
C LEU A 131 0.63 -36.95 5.92
N GLN A 132 0.44 -36.82 4.60
CA GLN A 132 -0.33 -37.78 3.80
C GLN A 132 0.38 -39.14 3.67
N THR A 133 1.71 -39.16 3.59
CA THR A 133 2.49 -40.39 3.50
C THR A 133 2.72 -41.06 4.85
N GLY A 134 2.28 -40.44 5.96
CA GLY A 134 2.44 -40.98 7.30
C GLY A 134 3.91 -41.07 7.75
N THR A 135 4.78 -40.19 7.22
CA THR A 135 6.20 -40.20 7.54
C THR A 135 6.42 -39.91 9.02
N SER A 136 7.24 -40.71 9.70
CA SER A 136 7.42 -40.60 11.16
C SER A 136 8.07 -39.29 11.61
N SER A 137 8.74 -38.56 10.71
CA SER A 137 9.38 -37.27 10.99
C SER A 137 8.90 -36.21 10.01
N THR A 138 8.39 -35.10 10.56
CA THR A 138 8.03 -33.87 9.85
C THR A 138 8.92 -32.69 10.29
N LEU A 139 9.96 -32.97 11.07
CA LEU A 139 10.83 -31.98 11.69
C LEU A 139 11.51 -31.06 10.66
N GLU A 140 12.12 -31.65 9.63
CA GLU A 140 12.86 -30.88 8.62
C GLU A 140 11.94 -29.91 7.87
N ALA A 141 10.73 -30.34 7.52
CA ALA A 141 9.74 -29.47 6.87
C ALA A 141 9.24 -28.36 7.80
N ARG A 142 9.10 -28.64 9.11
CA ARG A 142 8.78 -27.62 10.11
C ARG A 142 9.89 -26.57 10.23
N ASP A 143 11.14 -27.02 10.30
CA ASP A 143 12.28 -26.13 10.48
C ASP A 143 12.55 -25.28 9.24
N ALA A 144 12.34 -25.84 8.04
CA ALA A 144 12.35 -25.08 6.78
C ALA A 144 11.28 -23.98 6.77
N LEU A 145 10.02 -24.31 7.11
CA LEU A 145 8.92 -23.34 7.23
C LEU A 145 9.24 -22.21 8.22
N LEU A 146 9.76 -22.55 9.41
CA LEU A 146 10.15 -21.56 10.40
C LEU A 146 11.24 -20.63 9.88
N THR A 147 12.26 -21.20 9.23
CA THR A 147 13.38 -20.45 8.68
C THR A 147 12.92 -19.46 7.61
N HIS A 148 12.14 -19.93 6.64
CA HIS A 148 11.66 -19.08 5.55
C HIS A 148 10.63 -18.04 6.02
N LEU A 149 9.73 -18.37 6.95
CA LEU A 149 8.81 -17.39 7.54
C LEU A 149 9.54 -16.33 8.36
N THR A 150 10.59 -16.70 9.10
CA THR A 150 11.43 -15.75 9.84
C THR A 150 12.17 -14.82 8.88
N ALA A 151 12.72 -15.36 7.79
CA ALA A 151 13.35 -14.54 6.75
C ALA A 151 12.36 -13.53 6.14
N VAL A 152 11.12 -13.95 5.87
CA VAL A 152 10.05 -13.05 5.39
C VAL A 152 9.71 -11.97 6.42
N GLN A 153 9.62 -12.32 7.71
CA GLN A 153 9.40 -11.35 8.78
C GLN A 153 10.50 -10.28 8.81
N GLU A 154 11.77 -10.69 8.70
CA GLU A 154 12.91 -9.76 8.67
C GLU A 154 12.91 -8.85 7.44
N MET A 155 12.39 -9.30 6.30
CA MET A 155 12.26 -8.47 5.10
C MET A 155 11.25 -7.34 5.28
N ILE A 156 10.17 -7.56 6.03
CA ILE A 156 9.10 -6.57 6.19
C ILE A 156 9.44 -5.53 7.28
N ILE A 157 10.24 -5.90 8.29
CA ILE A 157 10.62 -5.00 9.39
C ILE A 157 11.70 -3.99 8.97
N LYS A 158 12.47 -4.28 7.91
CA LYS A 158 13.58 -3.43 7.43
C LYS A 158 13.10 -2.24 6.61
#